data_AF-M1DSN4-F1
#
_entry.id   AF-M1DSN4-F1
#
_cell.length_a   1.000
_cell.length_b   1.000
_cell.length_c   1.000
_cell.angle_alpha   90.00
_cell.angle_beta   90.00
_cell.angle_gamma   90.00
#
_symmetry.space_group_name_H-M   'P 1'
#
loop_
_entity.id
_entity.type
_entity.pdbx_description
1 polymer ?
#
loop_
_entity_poly.entity_id
_entity_poly.type
_entity_poly.pdbx_seq_one_letter_code
_entity_poly.pdbx_strand_id
1 'polypeptide(L)'
;MGATGTGKSHLSVDLATHFRGEIIDSDKMQVYKGLQIVTNKITHAKKQGVRHYILGEIEQDSDFTAEDFCLKSIVYIEKKLKTQCVPINVGGSNSYIEKLVEDPVFMFKYEYDSCFIWIDVEQSVLNHRVDTRVDEMVNAGKDQVNDERESSARRRTVPRSSTISPNNSKCEDAEGKSRKAMNQTKGRIAECIGAHN
;
A
#
# COMPACT_ATOMS: atom_id res chain seq x y z
N MET A 1 -2.80 -10.38 -2.28
CA MET A 1 -1.44 -10.97 -2.26
C MET A 1 -0.77 -10.80 -3.63
N GLY A 2 0.54 -10.96 -3.71
CA GLY A 2 1.31 -10.88 -4.96
C GLY A 2 2.68 -10.18 -4.81
N ALA A 3 3.52 -10.25 -5.82
CA ALA A 3 4.87 -9.68 -5.81
C ALA A 3 4.89 -8.14 -5.67
N THR A 4 6.01 -7.57 -5.21
CA THR A 4 6.19 -6.10 -5.19
C THR A 4 6.13 -5.54 -6.60
N GLY A 5 5.44 -4.42 -6.81
CA GLY A 5 5.26 -3.83 -8.14
C GLY A 5 4.05 -4.35 -8.94
N THR A 6 3.29 -5.33 -8.43
CA THR A 6 2.08 -5.83 -9.11
C THR A 6 0.85 -4.91 -9.01
N GLY A 7 0.91 -3.86 -8.18
CA GLY A 7 -0.19 -2.89 -8.03
C GLY A 7 -1.16 -3.15 -6.88
N LYS A 8 -0.78 -3.99 -5.91
CA LYS A 8 -1.61 -4.34 -4.73
C LYS A 8 -2.23 -3.13 -4.02
N SER A 9 -1.42 -2.14 -3.66
CA SER A 9 -1.88 -0.97 -2.90
C SER A 9 -2.89 -0.12 -3.68
N HIS A 10 -2.77 -0.07 -5.01
CA HIS A 10 -3.73 0.62 -5.87
C HIS A 10 -5.07 -0.13 -5.86
N LEU A 11 -5.05 -1.44 -6.13
CA LEU A 11 -6.25 -2.27 -6.10
C LEU A 11 -6.95 -2.20 -4.73
N SER A 12 -6.20 -2.21 -3.63
CA SER A 12 -6.79 -2.18 -2.30
C SER A 12 -7.51 -0.89 -1.98
N VAL A 13 -6.97 0.27 -2.39
CA VAL A 13 -7.66 1.58 -2.20
C VAL A 13 -8.94 1.60 -3.04
N ASP A 14 -8.87 1.09 -4.27
CA ASP A 14 -10.00 0.96 -5.17
C ASP A 14 -11.12 0.05 -4.63
N LEU A 15 -10.76 -1.03 -3.91
CA LEU A 15 -11.73 -1.89 -3.23
C LEU A 15 -12.27 -1.23 -1.96
N ALA A 16 -11.40 -0.61 -1.15
CA ALA A 16 -11.80 0.06 0.07
C ALA A 16 -12.79 1.21 -0.17
N THR A 17 -12.56 2.00 -1.22
CA THR A 17 -13.49 3.07 -1.62
C THR A 17 -14.85 2.53 -2.06
N HIS A 18 -14.87 1.38 -2.74
CA HIS A 18 -16.12 0.79 -3.25
C HIS A 18 -16.91 0.05 -2.16
N PHE A 19 -16.23 -0.65 -1.24
CA PHE A 19 -16.84 -1.52 -0.24
C PHE A 19 -16.80 -0.94 1.18
N ARG A 20 -16.57 0.38 1.32
CA ARG A 20 -16.39 1.04 2.63
C ARG A 20 -15.36 0.31 3.50
N GLY A 21 -14.27 -0.11 2.87
CA GLY A 21 -13.21 -0.88 3.51
C GLY A 21 -12.12 0.00 4.12
N GLU A 22 -11.33 -0.62 4.98
CA GLU A 22 -10.11 -0.04 5.55
C GLU A 22 -8.98 -1.06 5.42
N ILE A 23 -7.75 -0.57 5.24
CA ILE A 23 -6.61 -1.40 4.85
C ILE A 23 -5.76 -1.72 6.08
N ILE A 24 -5.33 -2.97 6.20
CA ILE A 24 -4.33 -3.43 7.17
C ILE A 24 -3.09 -3.82 6.36
N ASP A 25 -1.97 -3.13 6.59
CA ASP A 25 -0.74 -3.38 5.86
C ASP A 25 -0.03 -4.62 6.42
N SER A 26 0.33 -5.53 5.52
CA SER A 26 1.01 -6.78 5.82
C SER A 26 2.39 -6.86 5.16
N ASP A 27 3.06 -5.74 4.98
CA ASP A 27 4.46 -5.67 4.54
C ASP A 27 5.39 -5.35 5.72
N LYS A 28 6.27 -6.31 6.04
CA LYS A 28 7.23 -6.22 7.15
C LYS A 28 8.04 -4.94 7.17
N MET A 29 8.37 -4.37 6.01
CA MET A 29 9.18 -3.16 5.95
C MET A 29 8.34 -1.90 6.07
N GLN A 30 7.03 -1.97 5.77
CA GLN A 30 6.15 -0.82 5.82
C GLN A 30 5.57 -0.56 7.20
N VAL A 31 5.73 -1.48 8.15
CA VAL A 31 5.26 -1.30 9.54
C VAL A 31 5.96 -0.16 10.27
N TYR A 32 7.22 0.11 9.93
CA TYR A 32 8.10 1.06 10.64
C TYR A 32 7.88 2.51 10.24
N LYS A 33 8.09 3.47 11.14
CA LYS A 33 8.06 4.91 10.84
C LYS A 33 9.21 5.32 9.91
N GLY A 34 9.02 6.42 9.19
CA GLY A 34 10.02 6.95 8.25
C GLY A 34 10.22 6.10 6.99
N LEU A 35 11.34 6.31 6.29
CA LEU A 35 11.78 5.55 5.11
C LEU A 35 10.70 5.38 4.01
N GLN A 36 9.84 6.37 3.83
CA GLN A 36 8.64 6.27 2.97
C GLN A 36 8.99 5.89 1.52
N ILE A 37 10.09 6.46 0.99
CA ILE A 37 10.57 6.18 -0.37
C ILE A 37 11.12 4.75 -0.45
N VAL A 38 12.10 4.41 0.39
CA VAL A 38 12.83 3.13 0.34
C VAL A 38 11.89 1.95 0.58
N THR A 39 10.90 2.12 1.46
CA THR A 39 9.92 1.07 1.80
C THR A 39 8.69 1.07 0.90
N ASN A 40 8.62 1.94 -0.10
CA ASN A 40 7.48 2.07 -1.00
C ASN A 40 6.13 2.25 -0.28
N LYS A 41 6.08 3.14 0.70
CA LYS A 41 4.81 3.43 1.37
C LYS A 41 3.90 4.20 0.44
N ILE A 42 2.65 3.79 0.40
CA ILE A 42 1.63 4.51 -0.35
C ILE A 42 1.48 5.94 0.20
N THR A 43 1.57 6.93 -0.68
CA THR A 43 1.49 8.35 -0.31
C THR A 43 0.07 8.73 0.12
N HIS A 44 -0.07 9.78 0.94
CA HIS A 44 -1.39 10.26 1.35
C HIS A 44 -2.33 10.59 0.18
N ALA A 45 -1.79 11.17 -0.90
CA ALA A 45 -2.56 11.43 -2.11
C ALA A 45 -3.11 10.14 -2.74
N LYS A 46 -2.29 9.08 -2.80
CA LYS A 46 -2.69 7.77 -3.36
C LYS A 46 -3.62 6.98 -2.44
N LYS A 47 -3.65 7.27 -1.13
CA LYS A 47 -4.61 6.66 -0.18
C LYS A 47 -6.06 7.08 -0.42
N GLN A 48 -6.29 8.23 -1.06
CA GLN A 48 -7.64 8.76 -1.35
C GLN A 48 -8.57 8.82 -0.10
N GLY A 49 -8.00 9.12 1.07
CA GLY A 49 -8.76 9.18 2.33
C GLY A 49 -9.07 7.82 2.98
N VAL A 50 -8.73 6.70 2.33
CA VAL A 50 -8.84 5.36 2.93
C VAL A 50 -7.89 5.27 4.12
N ARG A 51 -8.37 4.73 5.24
CA ARG A 51 -7.52 4.48 6.41
C ARG A 51 -6.66 3.25 6.21
N HIS A 52 -5.41 3.37 6.65
CA HIS A 52 -4.43 2.30 6.67
C HIS A 52 -3.97 2.07 8.11
N TYR A 53 -3.88 0.81 8.49
CA TYR A 53 -3.37 0.33 9.77
C TYR A 53 -2.06 -0.42 9.56
N ILE A 54 -1.22 -0.48 10.60
CA ILE A 54 0.09 -1.15 10.60
C ILE A 54 1.00 -0.59 9.48
N LEU A 55 0.79 0.67 9.10
CA LEU A 55 1.57 1.35 8.06
C LEU A 55 2.29 2.54 8.69
N GLY A 56 3.57 2.37 9.00
CA GLY A 56 4.37 3.37 9.69
C GLY A 56 3.94 3.64 11.12
N GLU A 57 3.50 2.61 11.84
CA GLU A 57 3.06 2.70 13.23
C GLU A 57 4.18 2.41 14.24
N ILE A 58 5.17 1.60 13.85
CA ILE A 58 6.21 1.06 14.75
C ILE A 58 7.49 1.91 14.69
N GLU A 59 8.18 2.14 15.80
CA GLU A 59 9.47 2.84 15.79
C GLU A 59 10.56 2.00 15.11
N GLN A 60 11.52 2.65 14.44
CA GLN A 60 12.53 1.96 13.63
C GLN A 60 13.42 1.00 14.43
N ASP A 61 13.69 1.33 15.70
CA ASP A 61 14.55 0.55 16.58
C ASP A 61 13.77 -0.52 17.38
N SER A 62 12.48 -0.70 17.10
CA SER A 62 11.63 -1.69 17.78
C SER A 62 11.54 -2.99 17.00
N ASP A 63 11.51 -4.11 17.71
CA ASP A 63 11.20 -5.40 17.10
C ASP A 63 9.70 -5.48 16.77
N PHE A 64 9.38 -6.08 15.61
CA PHE A 64 8.01 -6.34 15.20
C PHE A 64 7.89 -7.73 14.57
N THR A 65 7.36 -8.67 15.35
CA THR A 65 7.29 -10.07 14.96
C THR A 65 6.03 -10.38 14.14
N ALA A 66 5.98 -11.58 13.56
CA ALA A 66 4.77 -12.06 12.90
C ALA A 66 3.62 -12.29 13.89
N GLU A 67 3.91 -12.60 15.16
CA GLU A 67 2.90 -12.71 16.21
C GLU A 67 2.30 -11.33 16.55
N ASP A 68 3.15 -10.31 16.68
CA ASP A 68 2.69 -8.93 16.89
C ASP A 68 1.77 -8.44 15.76
N PHE A 69 2.13 -8.77 14.52
CA PHE A 69 1.29 -8.51 13.36
C PHE A 69 -0.07 -9.20 13.50
N CYS A 70 -0.11 -10.49 13.86
CA CYS A 70 -1.38 -11.23 13.96
C CYS A 70 -2.28 -10.65 15.06
N LEU A 71 -1.72 -10.42 16.24
CA LEU A 71 -2.46 -9.84 17.38
C LEU A 71 -3.05 -8.47 17.04
N LYS A 72 -2.24 -7.57 16.44
CA LYS A 72 -2.74 -6.26 15.98
C LYS A 72 -3.78 -6.38 14.87
N SER A 73 -3.55 -7.24 13.89
CA SER A 73 -4.46 -7.42 12.76
C SER A 73 -5.83 -7.89 13.22
N ILE A 74 -5.90 -8.87 14.12
CA ILE A 74 -7.17 -9.36 14.69
C ILE A 74 -7.90 -8.23 15.41
N VAL A 75 -7.21 -7.43 16.23
CA VAL A 75 -7.82 -6.27 16.90
C VAL A 75 -8.42 -5.28 15.91
N TYR A 76 -7.72 -4.99 14.81
CA TYR A 76 -8.25 -4.11 13.78
C TYR A 76 -9.43 -4.74 13.03
N ILE A 77 -9.32 -6.00 12.61
CA ILE A 77 -10.38 -6.76 11.93
C ILE A 77 -11.66 -6.73 12.77
N GLU A 78 -11.59 -7.14 14.04
CA GLU A 78 -12.72 -7.15 14.96
C GLU A 78 -13.37 -5.78 15.13
N LYS A 79 -12.55 -4.74 15.28
CA LYS A 79 -13.04 -3.36 15.41
C LYS A 79 -13.76 -2.91 14.13
N LYS A 80 -13.24 -3.28 12.95
CA LYS A 80 -13.82 -2.90 11.65
C LYS A 80 -15.14 -3.62 11.39
N LEU A 81 -15.18 -4.92 11.62
CA LEU A 81 -16.39 -5.73 11.45
C LEU A 81 -17.54 -5.23 12.33
N LYS A 82 -17.27 -4.85 13.59
CA LYS A 82 -18.25 -4.22 14.49
C LYS A 82 -18.81 -2.89 13.98
N THR A 83 -18.06 -2.20 13.12
CA THR A 83 -18.48 -0.93 12.49
C THR A 83 -19.00 -1.09 11.07
N GLN A 84 -19.31 -2.32 10.64
CA GLN A 84 -19.77 -2.65 9.28
C GLN A 84 -18.80 -2.16 8.19
N CYS A 85 -17.50 -2.22 8.48
CA CYS A 85 -16.43 -1.86 7.56
C CYS A 85 -15.67 -3.14 7.17
N VAL A 86 -15.35 -3.28 5.88
CA VAL A 86 -14.64 -4.46 5.35
C VAL A 86 -13.13 -4.32 5.61
N PRO A 87 -12.51 -5.16 6.45
CA PRO A 87 -11.06 -5.14 6.63
C PRO A 87 -10.36 -5.77 5.41
N ILE A 88 -9.36 -5.08 4.86
CA ILE A 88 -8.60 -5.53 3.69
C ILE A 88 -7.13 -5.66 4.07
N ASN A 89 -6.63 -6.89 4.20
CA ASN A 89 -5.20 -7.15 4.41
C ASN A 89 -4.42 -7.06 3.09
N VAL A 90 -3.38 -6.23 3.05
CA VAL A 90 -2.62 -5.92 1.83
C VAL A 90 -1.13 -5.86 2.13
N GLY A 91 -0.33 -6.65 1.42
CA GLY A 91 1.12 -6.56 1.52
C GLY A 91 1.81 -7.68 0.75
N GLY A 92 3.14 -7.66 0.80
CA GLY A 92 4.00 -8.66 0.14
C GLY A 92 4.61 -9.70 1.08
N SER A 93 4.50 -9.54 2.40
CA SER A 93 5.10 -10.48 3.35
C SER A 93 4.19 -11.68 3.59
N ASN A 94 4.28 -12.68 2.70
CA ASN A 94 3.44 -13.88 2.79
C ASN A 94 3.51 -14.59 4.14
N SER A 95 4.66 -14.57 4.82
CA SER A 95 4.80 -15.18 6.16
C SER A 95 3.89 -14.55 7.22
N TYR A 96 3.54 -13.26 7.09
CA TYR A 96 2.60 -12.60 8.02
C TYR A 96 1.17 -13.10 7.77
N ILE A 97 0.76 -13.16 6.51
CA ILE A 97 -0.54 -13.68 6.11
C ILE A 97 -0.66 -15.17 6.44
N GLU A 98 0.37 -15.96 6.14
CA GLU A 98 0.43 -17.38 6.45
C GLU A 98 0.30 -17.63 7.94
N LYS A 99 1.06 -16.93 8.79
CA LYS A 99 0.90 -17.08 10.25
C LYS A 99 -0.47 -16.62 10.74
N LEU A 100 -1.05 -15.55 10.20
CA LEU A 100 -2.38 -15.10 10.58
C LEU A 100 -3.47 -16.12 10.22
N VAL A 101 -3.37 -16.72 9.03
CA VAL A 101 -4.42 -17.57 8.45
C VAL A 101 -4.28 -19.03 8.84
N GLU A 102 -3.05 -19.56 8.92
CA GLU A 102 -2.77 -20.97 9.12
C GLU A 102 -2.50 -21.35 10.58
N ASP A 103 -2.06 -20.41 11.42
CA ASP A 103 -1.74 -20.72 12.81
C ASP A 103 -3.02 -21.01 13.61
N PRO A 104 -3.16 -22.22 14.18
CA PRO A 104 -4.37 -22.62 14.90
C PRO A 104 -4.62 -21.78 16.15
N VAL A 105 -3.60 -21.09 16.70
CA VAL A 105 -3.76 -20.18 17.84
C VAL A 105 -4.75 -19.05 17.53
N PHE A 106 -4.78 -18.57 16.29
CA PHE A 106 -5.66 -17.47 15.88
C PHE A 106 -7.02 -17.93 15.36
N MET A 107 -7.19 -19.24 15.08
CA MET A 107 -8.43 -19.84 14.57
C MET A 107 -9.05 -19.11 13.36
N PHE A 108 -8.24 -18.37 12.60
CA PHE A 108 -8.69 -17.35 11.66
C PHE A 108 -9.67 -17.90 10.60
N LYS A 109 -9.39 -19.09 10.06
CA LYS A 109 -10.23 -19.75 9.05
C LYS A 109 -11.62 -20.15 9.57
N TYR A 110 -11.78 -20.29 10.87
CA TYR A 110 -13.06 -20.67 11.49
C TYR A 110 -13.87 -19.44 11.88
N GLU A 111 -13.21 -18.33 12.20
CA GLU A 111 -13.84 -17.08 12.65
C GLU A 111 -14.24 -16.16 11.48
N TYR A 112 -13.52 -16.21 10.35
CA TYR A 112 -13.68 -15.23 9.27
C TYR A 112 -13.91 -15.86 7.90
N ASP A 113 -14.97 -15.43 7.21
CA ASP A 113 -15.15 -15.68 5.79
C ASP A 113 -14.19 -14.80 4.98
N SER A 114 -13.21 -15.44 4.35
CA SER A 114 -12.03 -14.78 3.81
C SER A 114 -11.93 -14.96 2.30
N CYS A 115 -11.77 -13.84 1.58
CA CYS A 115 -11.52 -13.84 0.14
C CYS A 115 -10.04 -13.54 -0.15
N PHE A 116 -9.36 -14.47 -0.82
CA PHE A 116 -7.96 -14.30 -1.21
C PHE A 116 -7.85 -13.87 -2.68
N ILE A 117 -7.34 -12.66 -2.90
CA ILE A 117 -7.09 -12.12 -4.24
C ILE A 117 -5.58 -12.15 -4.51
N TRP A 118 -5.18 -12.96 -5.48
CA TRP A 118 -3.81 -13.00 -5.98
C TRP A 118 -3.66 -12.14 -7.23
N ILE A 119 -2.74 -11.18 -7.20
CA ILE A 119 -2.40 -10.37 -8.37
C ILE A 119 -1.13 -10.93 -8.98
N ASP A 120 -1.27 -11.44 -10.20
CA ASP A 120 -0.16 -11.93 -11.00
C ASP A 120 0.13 -11.00 -12.18
N VAL A 121 1.40 -10.90 -12.55
CA VAL A 121 1.89 -10.04 -13.63
C VAL A 121 3.00 -10.79 -14.35
N GLU A 122 2.99 -10.71 -15.68
CA GLU A 122 4.04 -11.31 -16.51
C GLU A 122 5.43 -10.77 -16.11
N GLN A 123 6.43 -11.67 -16.07
CA GLN A 123 7.72 -11.39 -15.44
C GLN A 123 8.47 -10.24 -16.11
N SER A 124 8.43 -10.12 -17.44
CA SER A 124 9.10 -9.02 -18.15
C SER A 124 8.47 -7.66 -17.82
N VAL A 125 7.14 -7.59 -17.72
CA VAL A 125 6.42 -6.39 -17.26
C VAL A 125 6.75 -6.07 -15.81
N LEU A 126 6.82 -7.09 -14.95
CA LEU A 126 7.16 -6.91 -13.54
C LEU A 126 8.59 -6.37 -13.38
N ASN A 127 9.56 -6.95 -14.08
CA ASN A 127 10.95 -6.50 -14.06
C ASN A 127 11.06 -5.04 -14.50
N HIS A 128 10.45 -4.70 -15.63
CA HIS A 128 10.46 -3.33 -16.13
C HIS A 128 9.85 -2.32 -15.12
N ARG A 129 8.76 -2.70 -14.45
CA ARG A 129 8.15 -1.87 -13.40
C ARG A 129 9.04 -1.71 -12.18
N VAL A 130 9.72 -2.77 -11.77
CA VAL A 130 10.63 -2.73 -10.62
C VAL A 130 11.83 -1.85 -10.95
N ASP A 131 12.41 -1.98 -12.15
CA ASP A 131 13.56 -1.17 -12.58
C ASP A 131 13.21 0.32 -12.63
N THR A 132 12.15 0.67 -13.36
CA THR A 132 11.64 2.05 -13.46
C THR A 132 11.40 2.66 -12.08
N ARG A 133 10.86 1.85 -11.18
CA ARG A 133 10.55 2.26 -9.83
C ARG A 133 11.82 2.48 -8.99
N VAL A 134 12.84 1.65 -9.14
CA VAL A 134 14.12 1.85 -8.45
C VAL A 134 14.74 3.17 -8.91
N ASP A 135 14.68 3.49 -10.20
CA ASP A 135 15.14 4.78 -10.72
C ASP A 135 14.37 5.95 -10.09
N GLU A 136 13.04 5.87 -10.03
CA GLU A 136 12.19 6.86 -9.35
C GLU A 136 12.59 7.03 -7.87
N MET A 137 12.85 5.93 -7.16
CA MET A 137 13.25 5.95 -5.75
C MET A 137 14.60 6.62 -5.55
N VAL A 138 15.57 6.34 -6.43
CA VAL A 138 16.89 6.99 -6.40
C VAL A 138 16.77 8.48 -6.66
N ASN A 139 15.96 8.88 -7.64
CA ASN A 139 15.76 10.29 -7.98
C ASN A 139 15.05 11.04 -6.85
N ALA A 140 13.97 10.48 -6.32
CA ALA A 140 13.27 11.09 -5.18
C ALA A 140 14.16 11.19 -3.92
N GLY A 141 15.06 10.23 -3.71
CA GLY A 141 16.06 10.30 -2.63
C GLY A 141 17.10 11.40 -2.84
N LYS A 142 17.56 11.62 -4.08
CA LYS A 142 18.46 12.75 -4.41
C LYS A 142 17.78 14.09 -4.16
N ASP A 143 16.51 14.21 -4.54
CA ASP A 143 15.75 15.45 -4.34
C ASP A 143 15.57 15.78 -2.85
N GLN A 144 15.30 14.79 -2.00
CA GLN A 144 15.25 15.00 -0.54
C GLN A 144 16.57 15.50 0.04
N VAL A 145 17.70 14.92 -0.38
CA VAL A 145 19.04 15.36 0.08
C VAL A 145 19.35 16.78 -0.41
N ASN A 146 18.94 17.11 -1.63
CA ASN A 146 19.11 18.46 -2.19
C ASN A 146 18.23 19.47 -1.45
N ASP A 147 16.97 19.15 -1.16
CA ASP A 147 16.05 20.00 -0.40
C ASP A 147 16.51 20.21 1.05
N GLU A 148 17.08 19.20 1.70
CA GLU A 148 17.67 19.32 3.04
C GLU A 148 18.93 20.21 3.04
N ARG A 149 19.78 20.06 2.02
CA ARG A 149 20.96 20.93 1.80
C ARG A 149 20.54 22.37 1.50
N GLU A 150 19.53 22.57 0.67
CA GLU A 150 18.96 23.88 0.39
C GLU A 150 18.28 24.48 1.62
N SER A 151 17.53 23.72 2.40
CA SER A 151 16.88 24.19 3.64
C SER A 151 17.91 24.55 4.72
N SER A 152 19.04 23.83 4.75
CA SER A 152 20.19 24.12 5.60
C SER A 152 20.97 25.35 5.12
N ALA A 153 21.06 25.57 3.79
CA ALA A 153 21.66 26.75 3.18
C ALA A 153 20.77 28.01 3.32
N ARG A 154 19.44 27.86 3.17
CA ARG A 154 18.44 28.93 3.34
C ARG A 154 18.35 29.41 4.79
N ARG A 155 18.67 28.58 5.80
CA ARG A 155 18.84 29.03 7.19
C ARG A 155 20.02 30.01 7.39
N ARG A 156 20.90 30.19 6.41
CA ARG A 156 22.07 31.07 6.49
C ARG A 156 21.99 32.35 5.66
N THR A 157 20.96 32.58 4.84
CA THR A 157 20.89 33.81 4.01
C THR A 157 19.47 34.20 3.57
N VAL A 158 19.16 35.51 3.65
CA VAL A 158 17.94 36.20 3.15
C VAL A 158 18.13 36.67 1.67
N PRO A 159 17.12 37.17 0.93
CA PRO A 159 16.58 36.54 -0.29
C PRO A 159 17.00 37.20 -1.61
N ARG A 160 16.90 36.47 -2.74
CA ARG A 160 16.73 37.06 -4.09
C ARG A 160 15.96 36.15 -5.08
N SER A 161 14.83 36.69 -5.54
CA SER A 161 14.14 36.69 -6.86
C SER A 161 14.25 35.53 -7.89
N SER A 162 13.06 34.98 -8.20
CA SER A 162 12.43 34.55 -9.49
C SER A 162 13.20 33.86 -10.62
N THR A 163 12.66 32.73 -11.15
CA THR A 163 12.13 32.58 -12.54
C THR A 163 11.30 31.28 -12.75
N ILE A 164 10.59 31.20 -13.87
CA ILE A 164 9.44 30.33 -14.24
C ILE A 164 9.85 29.16 -15.19
N SER A 165 9.06 28.06 -15.13
CA SER A 165 8.81 26.84 -15.97
C SER A 165 9.04 26.90 -17.51
N PRO A 166 9.07 25.76 -18.31
CA PRO A 166 7.88 24.88 -18.53
C PRO A 166 8.02 23.38 -19.01
N ASN A 167 6.93 22.63 -18.78
CA ASN A 167 6.16 21.65 -19.61
C ASN A 167 6.61 20.23 -20.08
N ASN A 168 5.76 19.26 -19.68
CA ASN A 168 5.06 18.14 -20.38
C ASN A 168 5.76 17.14 -21.32
N SER A 169 5.48 15.84 -21.09
CA SER A 169 4.91 14.94 -22.14
C SER A 169 4.17 13.74 -21.54
N LYS A 170 2.99 13.46 -22.10
CA LYS A 170 2.07 12.36 -21.76
C LYS A 170 2.63 10.98 -22.14
N CYS A 171 2.21 9.94 -21.42
CA CYS A 171 2.16 8.58 -21.95
C CYS A 171 0.88 7.90 -21.46
N GLU A 172 -0.18 7.97 -22.26
CA GLU A 172 -1.39 7.14 -22.13
C GLU A 172 -1.21 5.91 -23.03
N ASP A 173 -1.43 4.70 -22.48
CA ASP A 173 -2.06 3.55 -23.16
C ASP A 173 -2.00 2.23 -22.34
N ALA A 174 -1.36 2.21 -21.17
CA ALA A 174 -1.40 1.05 -20.26
C ALA A 174 -2.52 1.12 -19.20
N GLU A 175 -2.93 2.33 -18.80
CA GLU A 175 -3.91 2.52 -17.71
C GLU A 175 -5.32 2.05 -18.06
N GLY A 176 -5.73 2.19 -19.33
CA GLY A 176 -7.09 1.85 -19.78
C GLY A 176 -7.43 0.35 -19.70
N LYS A 177 -6.45 -0.51 -20.05
CA LYS A 177 -6.61 -1.97 -19.96
C LYS A 177 -6.62 -2.45 -18.50
N SER A 178 -5.82 -1.82 -17.65
CA SER A 178 -5.78 -2.10 -16.21
C SER A 178 -7.08 -1.69 -15.51
N ARG A 179 -7.68 -0.54 -15.88
CA ARG A 179 -8.99 -0.10 -15.37
C ARG A 179 -10.12 -1.07 -15.71
N LYS A 180 -10.15 -1.62 -16.93
CA LYS A 180 -11.19 -2.56 -17.36
C LYS A 180 -11.12 -3.90 -16.60
N ALA A 181 -9.92 -4.46 -16.46
CA ALA A 181 -9.71 -5.67 -15.66
C ALA A 181 -10.07 -5.46 -14.18
N MET A 182 -9.71 -4.30 -13.63
CA MET A 182 -10.02 -3.94 -12.26
C MET A 182 -11.53 -3.78 -12.01
N ASN A 183 -12.28 -3.17 -12.93
CA ASN A 183 -13.74 -3.07 -12.81
C ASN A 183 -14.45 -4.43 -12.91
N GLN A 184 -13.94 -5.33 -13.76
CA GLN A 184 -14.48 -6.69 -13.85
C GLN A 184 -14.22 -7.49 -12.56
N THR A 185 -13.04 -7.33 -11.96
CA THR A 185 -12.71 -7.93 -10.66
C THR A 185 -13.55 -7.34 -9.52
N LYS A 186 -13.83 -6.02 -9.54
CA LYS A 186 -14.73 -5.37 -8.57
C LYS A 186 -16.14 -5.98 -8.59
N GLY A 187 -16.72 -6.19 -9.77
CA GLY A 187 -18.06 -6.81 -9.90
C GLY A 187 -18.12 -8.22 -9.32
N ARG A 188 -17.11 -9.05 -9.61
CA ARG A 188 -17.02 -10.42 -9.07
C ARG A 188 -16.85 -10.46 -7.55
N ILE A 189 -16.11 -9.49 -6.99
CA ILE A 189 -15.95 -9.36 -5.54
C ILE A 189 -17.25 -8.89 -4.88
N ALA A 190 -18.01 -7.99 -5.51
CA ALA A 190 -19.30 -7.53 -5.00
C ALA A 190 -20.32 -8.68 -4.89
N GLU A 191 -20.32 -9.58 -5.87
CA GLU A 191 -21.12 -10.82 -5.85
C GLU A 191 -20.72 -11.75 -4.69
N CYS A 192 -19.42 -11.87 -4.38
CA CYS A 192 -18.93 -12.67 -3.25
C CYS A 192 -19.25 -12.05 -1.88
N ILE A 193 -19.29 -10.72 -1.77
CA ILE A 193 -19.52 -10.00 -0.49
C ILE A 193 -21.04 -9.81 -0.23
N GLY A 194 -21.93 -10.24 -1.14
CA GLY A 194 -23.38 -10.19 -0.94
C GLY A 194 -23.98 -8.78 -0.99
N ALA A 195 -23.31 -7.83 -1.67
CA ALA A 195 -23.82 -6.48 -1.84
C ALA A 195 -24.95 -6.47 -2.90
N HIS A 196 -26.19 -6.68 -2.47
CA HIS A 196 -27.36 -6.24 -3.23
C HIS A 196 -27.45 -4.71 -3.15
N ASN A 197 -27.47 -4.08 -4.35
CA ASN A 197 -27.60 -2.65 -4.68
C ASN A 197 -28.09 -1.69 -3.58
#